data_AF-A0A497MP98-F1
#
_entry.id   AF-A0A497MP98-F1
#
_cell.length_a   1.000
_cell.length_b   1.000
_cell.length_c   1.000
_cell.angle_alpha   90.00
_cell.angle_beta   90.00
_cell.angle_gamma   90.00
#
_symmetry.space_group_name_H-M   'P 1'
#
loop_
_entity.id
_entity.type
_entity.pdbx_description
1 polymer ?
#
loop_
_entity_poly.entity_id
_entity_poly.type
_entity_poly.pdbx_seq_one_letter_code
_entity_poly.pdbx_strand_id
1 'polypeptide(L)' 'VEKVHRELLRRGVHGGKNVSKEFPELGETALYCVTEMHSKEDIDKLAEVLGEVLGGNKGDEWKV' A
#
# COMPACT_ATOMS: atom_id res chain seq x y z
N VAL A 1 -4.77 -7.10 -6.78
CA VAL A 1 -4.09 -5.77 -6.77
C VAL A 1 -4.99 -4.59 -7.17
N GLU A 2 -5.59 -4.59 -8.38
CA GLU A 2 -6.32 -3.43 -8.93
C GLU A 2 -7.45 -2.87 -8.04
N LYS A 3 -8.15 -3.74 -7.29
CA LYS A 3 -9.20 -3.32 -6.36
C LYS A 3 -8.64 -2.47 -5.22
N VAL A 4 -7.51 -2.89 -4.65
CA VAL A 4 -6.81 -2.17 -3.58
C VAL A 4 -6.33 -0.82 -4.09
N HIS A 5 -5.67 -0.78 -5.27
CA HIS A 5 -5.20 0.47 -5.87
C HIS A 5 -6.33 1.50 -6.07
N ARG A 6 -7.48 1.07 -6.60
CA ARG A 6 -8.64 1.97 -6.78
C ARG A 6 -9.18 2.52 -5.47
N GLU A 7 -9.21 1.72 -4.42
CA GLU A 7 -9.70 2.15 -3.12
C GLU A 7 -8.72 3.11 -2.42
N LEU A 8 -7.42 2.83 -2.51
CA LEU A 8 -6.36 3.76 -2.06
C LEU A 8 -6.48 5.11 -2.77
N LEU A 9 -6.68 5.12 -4.10
CA LEU A 9 -6.83 6.34 -4.88
C LEU A 9 -7.99 7.21 -4.41
N ARG A 10 -9.14 6.59 -4.08
CA ARG A 10 -10.30 7.31 -3.52
C ARG A 10 -10.00 8.01 -2.19
N ARG A 11 -9.02 7.49 -1.44
CA ARG A 11 -8.55 8.04 -0.16
C ARG A 11 -7.33 8.95 -0.32
N GLY A 12 -6.98 9.29 -1.56
CA GLY A 12 -5.86 10.19 -1.88
C GLY A 12 -4.49 9.55 -1.70
N VAL A 13 -4.38 8.22 -1.82
CA VAL A 13 -3.13 7.46 -1.73
C VAL A 13 -2.92 6.69 -3.04
N HIS A 14 -1.74 6.81 -3.64
CA HIS A 14 -1.39 5.96 -4.78
C HIS A 14 -1.05 4.55 -4.30
N GLY A 15 -1.70 3.53 -4.86
CA GLY A 15 -1.29 2.14 -4.66
C GLY A 15 0.02 1.82 -5.39
N GLY A 16 0.68 0.75 -4.96
CA GLY A 16 1.94 0.30 -5.55
C GLY A 16 1.80 -0.15 -7.01
N LYS A 17 2.94 -0.21 -7.71
CA LYS A 17 3.02 -0.71 -9.08
C LYS A 17 2.60 -2.18 -9.09
N ASN A 18 1.57 -2.52 -9.87
CA ASN A 18 1.22 -3.90 -10.11
C ASN A 18 2.32 -4.58 -10.93
N VAL A 19 3.01 -5.54 -10.32
CA VAL A 19 4.15 -6.25 -10.94
C VAL A 19 3.79 -7.67 -11.38
N SER A 20 2.53 -8.11 -11.22
CA SER A 20 2.11 -9.48 -11.51
C SER A 20 2.30 -9.89 -12.99
N LYS A 21 2.36 -8.91 -13.90
CA LYS A 21 2.62 -9.15 -15.33
C LYS A 21 4.10 -9.29 -15.65
N GLU A 22 4.95 -8.58 -14.91
CA GLU A 22 6.41 -8.61 -15.08
C GLU A 22 7.03 -9.79 -14.32
N PHE A 23 6.43 -10.18 -13.19
CA PHE A 23 6.88 -11.28 -12.32
C PHE A 23 5.68 -12.16 -11.92
N PRO A 24 5.20 -13.04 -12.80
CA PRO A 24 4.02 -13.89 -12.55
C PRO A 24 4.14 -14.78 -11.30
N GLU A 25 5.36 -15.18 -10.94
CA GLU A 25 5.68 -16.00 -9.77
C GLU A 25 5.36 -15.31 -8.43
N LEU A 26 5.29 -13.97 -8.42
CA LEU A 26 4.92 -13.19 -7.23
C LEU A 26 3.40 -13.06 -7.06
N GLY A 27 2.59 -13.57 -8.00
CA GLY A 27 1.13 -13.53 -7.92
C GLY A 27 0.58 -12.10 -7.82
N GLU A 28 -0.45 -11.90 -6.98
CA GLU A 28 -1.09 -10.59 -6.78
C GLU A 28 -0.23 -9.64 -5.91
N THR A 29 0.88 -9.15 -6.47
CA THR A 29 1.84 -8.29 -5.77
C THR A 29 1.85 -6.85 -6.30
N ALA A 30 1.91 -5.90 -5.37
CA ALA A 30 2.15 -4.49 -5.65
C ALA A 30 3.50 -4.05 -5.05
N LEU A 31 4.35 -3.43 -5.87
CA LEU A 31 5.64 -2.88 -5.45
C LEU A 31 5.48 -1.41 -5.04
N TYR A 32 5.95 -1.07 -3.84
CA TYR A 32 5.94 0.29 -3.32
C TYR A 32 7.36 0.86 -3.30
N CYS A 33 7.50 2.11 -3.73
CA CYS A 33 8.75 2.86 -3.63
C CYS A 33 8.46 4.15 -2.86
N VAL A 34 9.20 4.34 -1.76
CA VAL A 34 9.24 5.60 -1.02
C VAL A 34 10.61 6.23 -1.23
N THR A 35 10.66 7.56 -1.21
CA THR A 35 11.90 8.33 -1.36
C THR A 35 12.07 9.26 -0.17
N GLU A 36 13.26 9.85 -0.01
CA GLU A 36 13.57 10.77 1.09
C GLU A 36 12.68 12.03 1.10
N MET A 37 12.01 12.31 -0.02
CA MET A 37 11.05 13.42 -0.12
C MET A 37 9.73 13.16 0.63
N HIS A 38 9.45 11.90 1.00
CA HIS A 38 8.23 11.55 1.73
C HIS A 38 8.47 11.72 3.23
N SER A 39 7.52 12.37 3.91
CA SER A 39 7.55 12.50 5.37
C SER A 39 7.20 11.17 6.05
N LYS A 40 7.49 11.05 7.34
CA LYS A 40 7.03 9.91 8.14
C LYS A 40 5.50 9.84 8.12
N GLU A 41 4.84 10.98 8.20
CA GLU A 41 3.39 11.12 8.18
C GLU A 41 2.79 10.63 6.85
N ASP A 42 3.47 10.85 5.72
CA ASP A 42 3.04 10.31 4.41
C ASP A 42 3.11 8.77 4.39
N ILE A 43 4.19 8.20 4.95
CA ILE A 43 4.39 6.74 5.03
C ILE A 43 3.39 6.12 6.00
N ASP A 44 3.19 6.74 7.15
CA ASP A 44 2.23 6.29 8.17
C ASP A 44 0.80 6.34 7.59
N LYS A 45 0.45 7.39 6.84
CA LYS A 45 -0.83 7.48 6.13
C LYS A 45 -0.99 6.37 5.09
N LEU A 46 0.05 6.07 4.30
CA LEU A 46 0.02 4.95 3.36
C LEU A 46 -0.24 3.62 4.09
N ALA A 47 0.47 3.37 5.19
CA ALA A 47 0.33 2.14 5.98
C ALA A 47 -1.06 2.02 6.61
N GLU A 48 -1.58 3.10 7.22
CA GLU A 48 -2.91 3.14 7.84
C GLU A 48 -3.99 2.85 6.80
N VAL A 49 -4.00 3.62 5.71
CA VAL A 49 -5.03 3.51 4.67
C VAL A 49 -4.98 2.15 3.98
N LEU A 50 -3.77 1.62 3.72
CA LEU A 50 -3.61 0.28 3.17
C LEU A 50 -4.12 -0.80 4.13
N GLY A 51 -3.81 -0.69 5.42
CA GLY A 51 -4.34 -1.58 6.47
C GLY A 51 -5.87 -1.57 6.48
N GLU A 52 -6.49 -0.40 6.51
CA GLU A 52 -7.96 -0.25 6.49
C GLU A 52 -8.59 -0.88 5.24
N VAL A 53 -7.97 -0.72 4.06
CA VAL A 53 -8.47 -1.31 2.80
C VAL A 53 -8.35 -2.85 2.80
N LEU A 54 -7.33 -3.39 3.44
CA LEU A 54 -7.13 -4.84 3.57
C LEU A 54 -7.93 -5.46 4.73
N GLY A 55 -8.60 -4.65 5.55
CA GLY A 55 -9.35 -5.11 6.72
C GLY A 55 -8.49 -5.34 7.97
N GLY A 56 -7.27 -4.78 8.02
CA GLY A 56 -6.46 -4.72 9.23
C GLY A 56 -7.06 -3.78 10.27
N ASN A 57 -7.03 -4.19 11.54
CA ASN A 57 -7.62 -3.41 12.63
C ASN A 57 -6.64 -2.33 13.14
N LYS A 58 -7.18 -1.18 13.56
CA LYS A 58 -6.46 -0.19 14.40
C LYS A 58 -6.05 -0.86 15.71
N GLY A 59 -4.84 -1.44 15.77
CA GLY A 59 -4.35 -2.19 16.92
C GLY A 59 -3.26 -3.21 16.62
N ASP A 60 -3.09 -3.60 15.35
CA ASP A 60 -1.91 -4.36 14.93
C ASP A 60 -0.71 -3.42 14.91
N GLU A 61 -0.11 -3.21 16.08
CA GLU A 61 1.14 -2.47 16.24
C GLU A 61 2.19 -3.16 15.35
N TRP A 62 2.53 -2.51 14.22
CA TRP A 62 3.62 -2.95 13.36
C TRP A 62 4.92 -2.84 14.17
N LYS A 63 5.31 -3.93 14.82
CA LYS A 63 6.64 -4.07 15.42
C LYS A 63 7.65 -4.19 14.28
N VAL A 64 8.12 -3.03 13.81
CA VAL A 64 9.42 -2.90 13.13
C VAL A 64 10.54 -2.96 14.14
#